data_AF-A0A538L9V0-F1
#
_entry.id   AF-A0A538L9V0-F1
#
_cell.length_a   1.000
_cell.length_b   1.000
_cell.length_c   1.000
_cell.angle_alpha   90.00
_cell.angle_beta   90.00
_cell.angle_gamma   90.00
#
_symmetry.space_group_name_H-M   'P 1'
#
loop_
_entity.id
_entity.type
_entity.pdbx_description
1 polymer ?
#
loop_
_entity_poly.entity_id
_entity_poly.type
_entity_poly.pdbx_seq_one_letter_code
_entity_poly.pdbx_strand_id
1 'polypeptide(L)'
;FRGDAPVAEMARTMPRWMRPGFKLLSPRFMPAYPFEEAFFLPYARQFREALDLPLILLGGINRLDTVQRALAEGFEFVAMARALLREPDLVDRLRRGVTSESLCIHCNKCMPTIYRGTHCVLVSPEHRPGLRTPAGR
;
A
#
# COMPACT_ATOMS: atom_id res chain seq x y z
N PHE A 1 -8.44 1.13 8.98
CA PHE A 1 -7.78 1.10 7.66
C PHE A 1 -8.15 2.36 6.89
N ARG A 2 -7.20 3.01 6.22
CA ARG A 2 -7.52 4.02 5.20
C ARG A 2 -7.82 3.25 3.90
N GLY A 3 -9.05 3.35 3.42
CA GLY A 3 -9.66 2.42 2.47
C GLY A 3 -10.27 1.19 3.15
N ASP A 4 -10.75 0.26 2.32
CA ASP A 4 -11.45 -0.94 2.78
C ASP A 4 -10.61 -1.79 3.75
N ALA A 5 -11.27 -2.32 4.77
CA ALA A 5 -10.68 -3.33 5.64
C ALA A 5 -10.73 -4.70 4.95
N PRO A 6 -9.60 -5.44 4.82
CA PRO A 6 -9.55 -6.71 4.10
C PRO A 6 -10.08 -7.88 4.97
N VAL A 7 -11.32 -7.75 5.46
CA VAL A 7 -11.93 -8.68 6.44
C VAL A 7 -12.03 -10.09 5.88
N ALA A 8 -12.49 -10.23 4.63
CA ALA A 8 -12.66 -11.55 4.01
C ALA A 8 -11.31 -12.25 3.80
N GLU A 9 -10.29 -11.49 3.38
CA GLU A 9 -8.94 -11.98 3.17
C GLU A 9 -8.26 -12.32 4.50
N MET A 10 -8.44 -11.52 5.55
CA MET A 10 -7.95 -11.82 6.90
C MET A 10 -8.63 -13.05 7.49
N ALA A 11 -9.95 -13.21 7.34
CA ALA A 11 -10.65 -14.42 7.80
C ALA A 11 -10.08 -15.69 7.14
N ARG A 12 -9.57 -15.62 5.90
CA ARG A 12 -9.00 -16.78 5.21
C ARG A 12 -7.67 -17.26 5.82
N THR A 13 -6.95 -16.41 6.56
CA THR A 13 -5.72 -16.80 7.27
C THR A 13 -6.01 -17.56 8.58
N MET A 14 -7.24 -17.51 9.08
CA MET A 14 -7.67 -18.15 10.32
C MET A 14 -8.17 -19.58 10.12
N PRO A 15 -8.18 -20.43 11.19
CA PRO A 15 -8.83 -21.73 11.19
C PRO A 15 -10.28 -21.65 10.73
N ARG A 16 -10.74 -22.65 9.96
CA ARG A 16 -12.07 -22.63 9.32
C ARG A 16 -13.22 -22.37 10.29
N TRP A 17 -13.12 -22.90 11.52
CA TRP A 17 -14.14 -22.74 12.56
C TRP A 17 -14.22 -21.32 13.14
N MET A 18 -13.14 -20.52 13.08
CA MET A 18 -13.11 -19.14 13.60
C MET A 18 -13.63 -18.09 12.60
N ARG A 19 -13.64 -18.41 11.30
CA ARG A 19 -13.96 -17.48 10.22
C ARG A 19 -15.31 -16.75 10.36
N PRO A 20 -16.44 -17.42 10.66
CA PRO A 20 -17.73 -16.71 10.75
C PRO A 20 -17.74 -15.73 11.92
N GLY A 21 -17.24 -16.13 13.09
CA GLY A 21 -17.15 -15.26 14.27
C GLY A 21 -16.26 -14.05 14.03
N PHE A 22 -15.11 -14.25 13.37
CA PHE A 22 -14.23 -13.14 13.01
C PHE A 22 -14.92 -12.13 12.08
N LYS A 23 -15.59 -12.58 11.02
CA LYS A 23 -16.31 -11.68 10.10
C LYS A 23 -17.36 -10.85 10.83
N LEU A 24 -18.12 -11.48 11.73
CA LEU A 24 -19.15 -10.82 12.52
C LEU A 24 -18.58 -9.75 13.46
N LEU A 25 -17.45 -10.04 14.12
CA LEU A 25 -16.85 -9.14 15.11
C LEU A 25 -15.92 -8.08 14.51
N SER A 26 -15.44 -8.29 13.27
CA SER A 26 -14.44 -7.44 12.62
C SER A 26 -14.77 -5.95 12.55
N PRO A 27 -16.02 -5.48 12.34
CA PRO A 27 -16.31 -4.04 12.28
C PRO A 27 -16.01 -3.31 13.59
N ARG A 28 -16.00 -4.01 14.73
CA ARG A 28 -15.77 -3.42 16.06
C ARG A 28 -14.31 -3.01 16.29
N PHE A 29 -13.36 -3.67 15.62
CA PHE A 29 -11.93 -3.45 15.82
C PHE A 29 -11.15 -3.18 14.52
N MET A 30 -11.77 -3.32 13.35
CA MET A 30 -11.20 -2.97 12.04
C MET A 30 -12.04 -1.89 11.35
N PRO A 31 -12.11 -0.66 11.89
CA PRO A 31 -12.83 0.42 11.23
C PRO A 31 -12.20 0.73 9.87
N ALA A 32 -13.02 1.00 8.87
CA ALA A 32 -12.60 1.54 7.58
C ALA A 32 -12.84 3.05 7.58
N TYR A 33 -11.88 3.80 7.07
CA TYR A 33 -11.94 5.23 6.85
C TYR A 33 -11.79 5.48 5.34
N PRO A 34 -12.36 6.56 4.79
CA PRO A 34 -12.08 6.96 3.43
C PRO A 34 -10.57 7.02 3.15
N PHE A 35 -10.18 6.55 1.98
CA PHE A 35 -8.80 6.68 1.53
C PHE A 35 -8.61 8.06 0.88
N GLU A 36 -7.56 8.75 1.32
CA GLU A 36 -7.07 9.97 0.70
C GLU A 36 -5.58 9.79 0.47
N GLU A 37 -5.07 10.24 -0.67
CA GLU A 37 -3.65 10.13 -0.96
C GLU A 37 -2.83 11.06 -0.07
N ALA A 38 -1.64 10.62 0.35
CA ALA A 38 -0.79 11.33 1.30
C ALA A 38 -1.51 11.69 2.62
N PHE A 39 -2.35 10.80 3.14
CA PHE A 39 -3.15 11.03 4.35
C PHE A 39 -2.34 11.35 5.64
N PHE A 40 -1.02 11.19 5.64
CA PHE A 40 -0.16 11.63 6.74
C PHE A 40 0.48 13.00 6.51
N LEU A 41 0.35 13.61 5.32
CA LEU A 41 0.95 14.90 4.98
C LEU A 41 0.62 16.01 5.99
N PRO A 42 -0.63 16.19 6.47
CA PRO A 42 -0.93 17.21 7.47
C PRO A 42 -0.15 17.03 8.79
N TYR A 43 0.13 15.80 9.18
CA TYR A 43 0.92 15.50 10.38
C TYR A 43 2.42 15.62 10.09
N ALA A 44 2.86 15.16 8.92
CA ALA A 44 4.26 15.21 8.50
C ALA A 44 4.79 16.64 8.40
N ARG A 45 3.95 17.61 8.05
CA ARG A 45 4.31 19.05 8.04
C ARG A 45 4.81 19.55 9.40
N GLN A 46 4.19 19.09 10.50
CA GLN A 46 4.61 19.46 11.85
C GLN A 46 6.04 18.97 12.15
N PHE A 47 6.39 17.78 11.68
CA PHE A 47 7.77 17.27 11.78
C PHE A 47 8.71 18.00 10.85
N ARG A 48 8.24 18.37 9.65
CA ARG A 48 9.06 19.10 8.69
C ARG A 48 9.43 20.49 9.19
N GLU A 49 8.53 21.16 9.89
CA GLU A 49 8.75 22.46 10.53
C GLU A 49 9.71 22.37 11.74
N ALA A 50 9.73 21.24 12.45
CA ALA A 50 10.46 21.10 13.71
C ALA A 50 11.86 20.46 13.58
N LEU A 51 12.19 19.89 12.42
CA LEU A 51 13.42 19.10 12.22
C LEU A 51 14.18 19.60 10.99
N ASP A 52 15.51 19.55 11.05
CA ASP A 52 16.39 19.83 9.89
C ASP A 52 16.91 18.56 9.20
N LEU A 53 16.57 17.38 9.72
CA LEU A 53 17.00 16.08 9.17
C LEU A 53 16.19 15.71 7.91
N PRO A 54 16.73 14.91 6.98
CA PRO A 54 15.96 14.39 5.85
C PRO A 54 14.74 13.56 6.29
N LEU A 55 13.58 13.82 5.69
CA LEU A 55 12.30 13.15 5.95
C LEU A 55 11.77 12.46 4.69
N ILE A 56 11.18 11.28 4.91
CA ILE A 56 10.52 10.49 3.86
C ILE A 56 9.01 10.51 4.11
N LEU A 57 8.23 11.07 3.18
CA LEU A 57 6.78 11.11 3.31
C LEU A 57 6.14 9.77 2.97
N LEU A 58 5.36 9.21 3.88
CA LEU A 58 4.52 8.03 3.65
C LEU A 58 3.04 8.44 3.69
N GLY A 59 2.17 7.77 2.93
CA GLY A 59 0.73 8.02 3.03
C GLY A 59 -0.10 7.39 1.93
N GLY A 60 0.29 6.19 1.46
CA GLY A 60 -0.38 5.58 0.32
C GLY A 60 -0.12 6.30 -1.00
N ILE A 61 1.06 6.87 -1.18
CA ILE A 61 1.45 7.62 -2.37
C ILE A 61 1.57 6.66 -3.57
N ASN A 62 0.85 6.96 -4.65
CA ASN A 62 0.85 6.20 -5.89
C ASN A 62 0.73 7.10 -7.16
N ARG A 63 0.60 8.42 -7.00
CA ARG A 63 0.50 9.41 -8.09
C ARG A 63 1.70 10.35 -8.16
N LEU A 64 2.08 10.72 -9.39
CA LEU A 64 3.21 11.62 -9.67
C LEU A 64 3.01 13.02 -9.10
N ASP A 65 1.81 13.58 -9.18
CA ASP A 65 1.53 14.93 -8.67
C ASP A 65 1.66 14.99 -7.14
N THR A 66 1.28 13.91 -6.45
CA THR A 66 1.49 13.76 -5.02
C THR A 66 2.98 13.66 -4.67
N VAL A 67 3.78 12.94 -5.47
CA VAL A 67 5.25 12.92 -5.33
C VAL A 67 5.83 14.32 -5.49
N GLN A 68 5.49 15.02 -6.57
CA GLN A 68 6.02 16.35 -6.87
C GLN A 68 5.65 17.36 -5.78
N ARG A 69 4.42 17.31 -5.27
CA ARG A 69 3.97 18.15 -4.15
C ARG A 69 4.80 17.89 -2.89
N ALA A 70 5.02 16.62 -2.53
CA ALA A 70 5.83 16.29 -1.37
C ALA A 70 7.26 16.83 -1.48
N LEU A 71 7.90 16.66 -2.64
CA LEU A 71 9.25 17.19 -2.87
C LEU A 71 9.28 18.73 -2.79
N ALA A 72 8.27 19.40 -3.36
CA ALA A 72 8.14 20.86 -3.29
C ALA A 72 7.90 21.38 -1.87
N GLU A 73 7.31 20.57 -0.98
CA GLU A 73 7.10 20.87 0.43
C GLU A 73 8.33 20.57 1.32
N GLY A 74 9.46 20.17 0.73
CA GLY A 74 10.72 19.95 1.46
C GLY A 74 10.92 18.55 2.04
N PHE A 75 10.17 17.55 1.57
CA PHE A 75 10.49 16.14 1.81
C PHE A 75 11.51 15.66 0.78
N GLU A 76 12.54 14.93 1.20
CA GLU A 76 13.60 14.47 0.32
C GLU A 76 13.17 13.26 -0.51
N PHE A 77 12.28 12.44 0.05
CA PHE A 77 11.75 11.26 -0.62
C PHE A 77 10.28 11.01 -0.26
N VAL A 78 9.64 10.15 -1.05
CA VAL A 78 8.37 9.52 -0.72
C VAL A 78 8.55 8.01 -0.54
N ALA A 79 7.74 7.41 0.33
CA ALA A 79 7.68 5.98 0.52
C ALA A 79 6.50 5.38 -0.25
N MET A 80 6.82 4.52 -1.22
CA MET A 80 5.83 3.77 -2.02
C MET A 80 5.98 2.28 -1.72
N ALA A 81 4.89 1.60 -1.35
CA ALA A 81 4.91 0.17 -1.03
C ALA A 81 3.89 -0.61 -1.87
N ARG A 82 2.59 -0.43 -1.59
CA ARG A 82 1.50 -1.16 -2.26
C ARG A 82 1.45 -0.90 -3.76
N ALA A 83 1.82 0.31 -4.19
CA ALA A 83 1.95 0.67 -5.60
C ALA A 83 3.01 -0.21 -6.31
N LEU A 84 4.18 -0.41 -5.68
CA LEU A 84 5.26 -1.23 -6.23
C LEU A 84 4.96 -2.73 -6.21
N LEU A 85 4.10 -3.21 -5.29
CA LEU A 85 3.58 -4.58 -5.36
C LEU A 85 2.69 -4.81 -6.58
N ARG A 86 2.04 -3.76 -7.09
CA ARG A 86 1.18 -3.80 -8.27
C ARG A 86 1.97 -3.58 -9.55
N GLU A 87 2.92 -2.64 -9.54
CA GLU A 87 3.75 -2.25 -10.68
C GLU A 87 5.21 -2.03 -10.21
N PRO A 88 6.09 -3.04 -10.33
CA PRO A 88 7.49 -2.93 -9.90
C PRO A 88 8.29 -1.88 -10.67
N ASP A 89 7.92 -1.63 -11.92
CA ASP A 89 8.55 -0.66 -12.82
C ASP A 89 7.88 0.72 -12.77
N LEU A 90 6.98 0.97 -11.80
CA LEU A 90 6.22 2.21 -11.69
C LEU A 90 7.11 3.44 -11.70
N VAL A 91 8.20 3.46 -10.93
CA VAL A 91 9.10 4.62 -10.84
C VAL A 91 9.68 4.99 -12.21
N ASP A 92 10.10 4.00 -12.99
CA ASP A 92 10.62 4.23 -14.35
C ASP A 92 9.53 4.67 -15.34
N ARG A 93 8.30 4.19 -15.16
CA ARG A 93 7.15 4.64 -15.96
C ARG A 93 6.75 6.08 -15.64
N LEU A 94 6.76 6.46 -14.36
CA LEU A 94 6.55 7.84 -13.92
C LEU A 94 7.63 8.76 -14.47
N ARG A 95 8.92 8.37 -14.34
CA ARG A 95 10.07 9.14 -14.84
C ARG A 95 10.01 9.39 -16.35
N ARG A 96 9.55 8.40 -17.13
CA ARG A 96 9.41 8.49 -18.59
C ARG A 96 8.10 9.15 -19.05
N GLY A 97 7.22 9.54 -18.12
CA GLY A 97 5.90 10.10 -18.47
C GLY A 97 4.95 9.09 -19.12
N VAL A 98 5.19 7.79 -18.97
CA VAL A 98 4.32 6.72 -19.51
C VAL A 98 3.02 6.59 -18.71
N THR A 99 3.07 6.91 -17.42
CA THR A 99 1.90 7.00 -16.55
C THR A 99 2.11 8.11 -15.54
N SER A 100 1.02 8.63 -14.97
CA SER A 100 1.02 9.58 -13.85
C SER A 100 0.53 8.95 -12.55
N GLU A 101 0.00 7.72 -12.59
CA GLU A 101 -0.59 7.02 -11.45
C GLU A 101 -0.37 5.50 -11.55
N SER A 102 -0.30 4.83 -10.40
CA SER A 102 -0.29 3.37 -10.31
C SER A 102 -1.70 2.76 -10.36
N LEU A 103 -1.80 1.55 -10.90
CA LEU A 103 -2.97 0.67 -10.85
C LEU A 103 -3.33 0.15 -9.44
N CYS A 104 -2.59 0.53 -8.39
CA CYS A 104 -2.94 0.16 -7.01
C CYS A 104 -4.19 0.90 -6.53
N ILE A 105 -5.27 0.16 -6.28
CA ILE A 105 -6.56 0.71 -5.82
C ILE A 105 -6.73 0.77 -4.28
N HIS A 106 -5.64 0.69 -3.52
CA HIS A 106 -5.64 0.77 -2.05
C HIS A 106 -6.58 -0.21 -1.29
N CYS A 107 -6.97 -1.33 -1.90
CA CYS A 107 -7.91 -2.30 -1.31
C CYS A 107 -7.41 -3.07 -0.06
N ASN A 108 -6.16 -2.89 0.35
CA ASN A 108 -5.53 -3.53 1.51
C ASN A 108 -5.46 -5.07 1.51
N LYS A 109 -5.91 -5.75 0.45
CA LYS A 109 -5.91 -7.21 0.32
C LYS A 109 -4.51 -7.83 0.24
N CYS A 110 -3.50 -7.03 -0.06
CA CYS A 110 -2.10 -7.43 0.06
C CYS A 110 -1.64 -7.61 1.52
N MET A 111 -2.26 -6.92 2.49
CA MET A 111 -1.82 -6.97 3.88
C MET A 111 -1.91 -8.38 4.50
N PRO A 112 -3.00 -9.15 4.35
CA PRO A 112 -3.04 -10.52 4.89
C PRO A 112 -2.03 -11.48 4.23
N THR A 113 -1.41 -11.11 3.10
CA THR A 113 -0.43 -11.96 2.41
C THR A 113 0.95 -11.96 3.06
N ILE A 114 1.23 -11.04 4.01
CA ILE A 114 2.52 -10.92 4.69
C ILE A 114 3.01 -12.24 5.32
N TYR A 115 2.10 -13.13 5.72
CA TYR A 115 2.42 -14.41 6.35
C TYR A 115 2.97 -15.48 5.39
N ARG A 116 2.94 -15.24 4.06
CA ARG A 116 3.39 -16.20 3.04
C ARG A 116 4.33 -15.60 1.98
N GLY A 117 4.54 -14.28 2.03
CA GLY A 117 5.20 -13.50 0.99
C GLY A 117 4.27 -12.41 0.49
N THR A 118 4.60 -11.17 0.81
CA THR A 118 3.77 -9.99 0.51
C THR A 118 3.61 -9.79 -1.00
N HIS A 119 2.37 -9.79 -1.50
CA HIS A 119 2.09 -9.59 -2.92
C HIS A 119 0.77 -8.86 -3.17
N CYS A 120 0.61 -8.29 -4.36
CA CYS A 120 -0.67 -7.78 -4.81
C CYS A 120 -1.56 -8.92 -5.31
N VAL A 121 -2.75 -9.08 -4.72
CA VAL A 121 -3.70 -10.14 -5.09
C VAL A 121 -4.32 -9.96 -6.48
N LEU A 122 -4.23 -8.75 -7.04
CA LEU A 122 -4.73 -8.43 -8.39
C LEU A 122 -3.71 -8.78 -9.49
N VAL A 123 -2.47 -9.11 -9.12
CA VAL A 123 -1.43 -9.58 -10.04
C VAL A 123 -1.49 -11.11 -10.07
N SER A 124 -1.52 -11.69 -11.26
CA SER A 124 -1.56 -13.15 -11.42
C SER A 124 -0.27 -13.78 -10.89
N PRO A 125 -0.33 -15.00 -10.29
CA PRO A 125 0.80 -15.59 -9.57
C PRO A 125 2.14 -15.59 -10.33
N GLU A 126 2.11 -15.89 -11.63
CA GLU A 126 3.27 -15.96 -12.52
C GLU A 126 3.94 -14.60 -12.79
N HIS A 127 3.22 -13.49 -12.56
CA HIS A 127 3.74 -12.13 -12.73
C HIS A 127 4.00 -11.42 -11.38
N ARG A 128 3.87 -12.11 -10.24
CA ARG A 128 4.04 -11.47 -8.94
C ARG A 128 5.52 -11.17 -8.66
N PRO A 129 5.86 -9.94 -8.22
CA PRO A 129 7.24 -9.58 -7.93
C PRO A 129 7.76 -10.38 -6.73
N GLY A 130 8.98 -10.90 -6.81
CA GLY A 130 9.64 -11.58 -5.68
C GLY A 130 9.07 -12.95 -5.28
N LEU A 131 7.98 -13.41 -5.91
CA LEU A 131 7.56 -14.80 -5.81
C LEU A 131 8.52 -15.63 -6.66
N ARG A 132 9.46 -16.32 -5.99
CA ARG A 132 10.16 -17.44 -6.61
C ARG A 132 9.09 -18.50 -6.88
N THR A 133 8.55 -18.52 -8.10
CA THR A 133 7.94 -19.74 -8.64
C THR A 133 8.98 -20.82 -8.41
N PRO A 134 8.67 -21.97 -7.78
CA PRO A 134 9.57 -23.11 -7.86
C PRO A 134 9.76 -23.33 -9.37
N ALA A 135 10.94 -23.00 -9.88
CA ALA A 135 11.35 -23.47 -11.19
C ALA A 135 11.11 -24.98 -11.18
N GLY A 136 10.49 -25.48 -12.25
CA GLY A 136 9.85 -26.79 -12.33
C GLY A 136 10.48 -27.90 -11.49
N ARG A 137 9.62 -28.62 -10.77
CA ARG A 137 9.78 -30.06 -10.61
C ARG A 137 8.83 -30.73 -11.59
#